data_AF-A0AA37PD71-F1
#
_entry.id   AF-A0AA37PD71-F1
#
_cell.length_a   1.000
_cell.length_b   1.000
_cell.length_c   1.000
_cell.angle_alpha   90.00
_cell.angle_beta   90.00
_cell.angle_gamma   90.00
#
_symmetry.space_group_name_H-M   'P 1'
#
loop_
_entity.id
_entity.type
_entity.pdbx_description
1 polymer ?
#
loop_
_entity_poly.entity_id
_entity_poly.type
_entity_poly.pdbx_seq_one_letter_code
_entity_poly.pdbx_strand_id
1 'polypeptide(L)'
;MALKSLKPVNFAINMKLITFAAAAAIPVFSTLAAGEERECPLESDCIQRLCNKFDYETTWDGNGAFMMEARCKNATGAEVFTKLDLKKCISNGDGLLQ
;
A
#
# COMPACT_ATOMS: atom_id res chain seq x y z
N MET A 1 20.66 -68.06 15.86
CA MET A 1 20.95 -66.74 15.27
C MET A 1 22.29 -66.81 14.55
N ALA A 2 22.30 -66.85 13.22
CA ALA A 2 23.46 -66.52 12.37
C ALA A 2 22.99 -66.56 10.90
N LEU A 3 22.59 -65.42 10.35
CA LEU A 3 22.37 -65.25 8.91
C LEU A 3 23.61 -64.58 8.31
N LYS A 4 24.16 -65.23 7.29
CA LYS A 4 25.22 -64.75 6.40
C LYS A 4 24.76 -63.53 5.58
N SER A 5 25.76 -62.92 4.91
CA SER A 5 25.66 -62.01 3.75
C SER A 5 25.37 -60.53 4.06
N LEU A 6 26.01 -59.52 3.47
CA LEU A 6 26.91 -59.38 2.32
C LEU A 6 27.78 -58.11 2.53
N LYS A 7 28.99 -58.11 1.99
CA LYS A 7 29.94 -56.97 2.01
C LYS A 7 29.37 -55.73 1.29
N PRO A 8 29.47 -54.52 1.84
CA PRO A 8 29.34 -53.31 1.05
C PRO A 8 30.65 -53.02 0.29
N VAL A 9 30.44 -52.70 -0.98
CA VAL A 9 31.41 -52.47 -2.06
C VAL A 9 32.21 -51.20 -1.82
N ASN A 10 33.54 -51.28 -1.99
CA ASN A 10 34.41 -50.11 -2.15
C ASN A 10 34.06 -49.42 -3.48
N PHE A 11 33.26 -48.36 -3.40
CA PHE A 11 33.07 -47.45 -4.53
C PHE A 11 33.87 -46.18 -4.22
N ALA A 12 35.10 -46.16 -4.75
CA ALA A 12 35.95 -44.98 -4.75
C ALA A 12 35.31 -43.91 -5.65
N ILE A 13 34.52 -43.03 -5.04
CA ILE A 13 34.03 -41.82 -5.71
C ILE A 13 35.08 -40.75 -5.45
N ASN A 14 35.96 -40.54 -6.42
CA ASN A 14 36.80 -39.34 -6.54
C ASN A 14 35.86 -38.13 -6.66
N MET A 15 35.37 -37.64 -5.53
CA MET A 15 34.56 -36.43 -5.48
C MET A 15 35.51 -35.24 -5.43
N LYS A 16 35.87 -34.74 -6.62
CA LYS A 16 36.42 -33.38 -6.77
C LYS A 16 35.50 -32.44 -6.00
N LEU A 17 36.03 -31.88 -4.92
CA LEU A 17 35.35 -30.91 -4.07
C LEU A 17 35.18 -29.62 -4.89
N ILE A 18 34.06 -29.49 -5.60
CA ILE A 18 33.69 -28.22 -6.24
C ILE A 18 33.02 -27.39 -5.13
N THR A 19 33.81 -26.50 -4.52
CA THR A 19 33.32 -25.53 -3.56
C THR A 19 32.41 -24.54 -4.28
N PHE A 20 31.09 -24.74 -4.17
CA PHE A 20 30.12 -23.72 -4.52
C PHE A 20 30.12 -22.68 -3.42
N ALA A 21 30.79 -21.55 -3.66
CA ALA A 21 30.63 -20.36 -2.84
C ALA A 21 29.20 -19.86 -2.99
N ALA A 22 28.31 -20.26 -2.08
CA ALA A 22 27.00 -19.64 -1.94
C ALA A 22 27.22 -18.24 -1.38
N ALA A 23 27.27 -17.23 -2.27
CA ALA A 23 27.15 -15.84 -1.87
C ALA A 23 25.75 -15.64 -1.30
N ALA A 24 25.63 -15.73 0.03
CA ALA A 24 24.43 -15.33 0.75
C ALA A 24 24.30 -13.81 0.65
N ALA A 25 23.70 -13.33 -0.44
CA ALA A 25 23.18 -11.98 -0.50
C ALA A 25 21.97 -11.94 0.45
N ILE A 26 22.15 -11.36 1.62
CA ILE A 26 21.04 -10.95 2.49
C ILE A 26 20.52 -9.65 1.88
N PRO A 27 19.34 -9.60 1.23
CA PRO A 27 18.71 -8.32 0.95
C PRO A 27 18.21 -7.76 2.30
N VAL A 28 19.08 -7.01 2.96
CA VAL A 28 18.67 -6.04 3.96
C VAL A 28 18.00 -4.92 3.15
N PHE A 29 16.72 -4.67 3.39
CA PHE A 29 16.13 -3.36 3.71
C PHE A 29 14.61 -3.51 3.66
N SER A 30 14.04 -3.51 4.86
CA SER A 30 12.62 -3.41 5.14
C SER A 30 12.05 -2.08 4.62
N THR A 31 10.88 -2.17 4.01
CA THR A 31 9.76 -1.22 4.10
C THR A 31 10.08 0.28 3.97
N LEU A 32 9.94 0.79 2.75
CA LEU A 32 9.39 2.13 2.52
C LEU A 32 8.25 2.01 1.52
N ALA A 33 7.07 1.58 1.99
CA ALA A 33 5.81 1.89 1.31
C ALA A 33 5.46 3.35 1.62
N ALA A 34 6.25 4.27 1.07
CA ALA A 34 5.98 5.71 1.12
C ALA A 34 6.15 6.22 -0.30
N GLY A 35 5.02 6.33 -1.02
CA GLY A 35 5.00 6.65 -2.44
C GLY A 35 4.66 5.44 -3.30
N GLU A 36 3.48 4.86 -3.11
CA GLU A 36 2.80 4.33 -4.29
C GLU A 36 2.48 5.59 -5.09
N GLU A 37 3.13 5.76 -6.24
CA GLU A 37 2.61 6.50 -7.38
C GLU A 37 1.21 5.92 -7.64
N ARG A 38 0.24 6.34 -6.83
CA ARG A 38 -1.14 5.92 -6.98
C ARG A 38 -1.61 6.74 -8.13
N GLU A 39 -1.51 6.16 -9.31
CA GLU A 39 -2.19 6.60 -10.51
C GLU A 39 -3.67 6.61 -10.16
N CYS A 40 -4.10 7.75 -9.61
CA CYS A 40 -5.48 8.11 -9.39
C CYS A 40 -5.85 8.84 -10.67
N PRO A 41 -6.44 8.14 -11.66
CA PRO A 41 -6.83 8.79 -12.90
C PRO A 41 -7.78 9.97 -12.64
N LEU A 42 -8.51 9.94 -11.52
CA LEU A 42 -9.31 11.04 -11.00
C LEU A 42 -8.99 11.29 -9.52
N GLU A 43 -8.94 12.57 -9.13
CA GLU A 43 -8.79 12.99 -7.72
C GLU A 43 -9.89 12.43 -6.81
N SER A 44 -11.09 12.19 -7.37
CA SER A 44 -12.20 11.53 -6.67
C SER A 44 -11.85 10.12 -6.21
N ASP A 45 -11.09 9.37 -7.00
CA ASP A 45 -10.77 7.97 -6.73
C ASP A 45 -9.75 7.88 -5.58
N CYS A 46 -8.83 8.84 -5.56
CA CYS A 46 -7.86 9.03 -4.48
C CYS A 46 -8.58 9.33 -3.16
N ILE A 47 -9.52 10.26 -3.16
CA ILE A 47 -10.30 10.64 -1.97
C ILE A 47 -11.12 9.45 -1.47
N GLN A 48 -11.80 8.71 -2.35
CA GLN A 48 -12.63 7.56 -1.94
C GLN A 48 -11.80 6.39 -1.39
N ARG A 49 -10.54 6.24 -1.81
CA ARG A 49 -9.63 5.20 -1.28
C ARG A 49 -9.06 5.57 0.09
N LEU A 50 -8.78 6.85 0.31
CA LEU A 50 -8.12 7.33 1.53
C LEU A 50 -9.09 7.79 2.61
N CYS A 51 -10.29 8.20 2.23
CA CYS A 51 -11.29 8.79 3.11
C CYS A 51 -12.58 7.97 3.16
N ASN A 52 -13.22 7.96 4.33
CA ASN A 52 -14.50 7.32 4.57
C ASN A 52 -15.41 8.25 5.40
N LYS A 53 -16.67 7.82 5.62
CA LYS A 53 -17.68 8.56 6.41
C LYS A 53 -17.85 9.99 5.94
N PHE A 54 -18.12 10.14 4.64
CA PHE A 54 -18.40 11.44 4.05
C PHE A 54 -19.71 11.99 4.60
N ASP A 55 -19.67 13.24 5.06
CA ASP A 55 -20.82 14.01 5.48
C ASP A 55 -20.76 15.41 4.86
N TYR A 56 -21.91 16.06 4.74
CA TYR A 56 -22.04 17.39 4.15
C TYR A 56 -22.82 18.28 5.10
N GLU A 57 -22.14 19.30 5.62
CA GLU A 57 -22.78 20.32 6.43
C GLU A 57 -23.55 21.27 5.50
N THR A 58 -24.87 21.09 5.48
CA THR A 58 -25.77 21.73 4.51
C THR A 58 -26.57 22.88 5.09
N THR A 59 -26.14 23.48 6.21
CA THR A 59 -26.72 24.74 6.73
C THR A 59 -26.46 25.86 5.73
N TRP A 60 -27.32 25.91 4.72
CA TRP A 60 -27.23 26.76 3.56
C TRP A 60 -28.25 27.88 3.71
N ASP A 61 -27.77 29.06 4.10
CA ASP A 61 -28.50 30.32 4.10
C ASP A 61 -28.05 31.26 2.96
N GLY A 62 -27.28 30.73 2.00
CA GLY A 62 -26.66 31.48 0.90
C GLY A 62 -25.32 32.14 1.23
N ASN A 63 -24.96 32.27 2.52
CA ASN A 63 -23.70 32.88 2.96
C ASN A 63 -22.79 31.92 3.74
N GLY A 64 -23.32 30.80 4.25
CA GLY A 64 -22.56 29.77 4.96
C GLY A 64 -21.50 29.05 4.10
N ALA A 65 -20.50 28.48 4.78
CA ALA A 65 -19.55 27.56 4.16
C ALA A 65 -20.25 26.24 3.81
N PHE A 66 -19.96 25.67 2.64
CA PHE A 66 -20.46 24.34 2.26
C PHE A 66 -19.36 23.32 2.54
N MET A 67 -19.41 22.71 3.73
CA MET A 67 -18.33 21.87 4.23
C MET A 67 -18.58 20.40 3.86
N MET A 68 -17.60 19.80 3.21
CA MET A 68 -17.48 18.34 3.12
C MET A 68 -16.60 17.84 4.26
N GLU A 69 -17.10 16.89 5.02
CA GLU A 69 -16.39 16.28 6.14
C GLU A 69 -16.08 14.82 5.84
N ALA A 70 -14.91 14.34 6.26
CA ALA A 70 -14.55 12.94 6.12
C ALA A 70 -13.51 12.50 7.17
N ARG A 71 -13.37 11.18 7.33
CA ARG A 71 -12.25 10.56 8.05
C ARG A 71 -11.27 10.00 7.05
N CYS A 72 -10.06 10.56 7.00
CA CYS A 72 -9.04 10.20 6.02
C CYS A 72 -7.83 9.54 6.68
N LYS A 73 -7.16 8.62 5.99
CA LYS A 73 -5.87 8.09 6.42
C LYS A 73 -4.75 9.07 6.06
N ASN A 74 -3.96 9.48 7.05
CA ASN A 74 -2.76 10.27 6.83
C ASN A 74 -1.57 9.39 6.36
N ALA A 75 -0.40 9.98 6.15
CA ALA A 75 0.80 9.26 5.72
C ALA A 75 1.26 8.16 6.71
N THR A 76 0.89 8.26 8.00
CA THR A 76 1.20 7.23 9.01
C THR A 76 0.10 6.16 9.11
N GLY A 77 -0.93 6.22 8.25
CA GLY A 77 -2.07 5.31 8.23
C GLY A 77 -3.13 5.57 9.31
N ALA A 78 -3.00 6.63 10.09
CA ALA A 78 -3.95 7.00 11.14
C ALA A 78 -5.16 7.73 10.55
N GLU A 79 -6.36 7.44 11.09
CA GLU A 79 -7.58 8.17 10.71
C GLU A 79 -7.60 9.56 11.34
N VAL A 80 -7.68 10.59 10.50
CA VAL A 80 -7.80 12.00 10.87
C VAL A 80 -9.13 12.55 10.39
N PHE A 81 -9.72 13.44 11.17
CA PHE A 81 -10.91 14.18 10.75
C PHE A 81 -10.49 15.36 9.87
N THR A 82 -11.11 15.47 8.70
CA THR A 82 -10.79 16.48 7.70
C THR A 82 -12.06 17.19 7.27
N LYS A 83 -11.98 18.52 7.11
CA LYS A 83 -13.03 19.35 6.53
C LYS A 83 -12.50 20.08 5.29
N LEU A 84 -13.30 20.12 4.24
CA LEU A 84 -13.04 20.89 3.03
C LEU A 84 -14.20 21.85 2.76
N ASP A 85 -13.89 23.13 2.60
CA ASP A 85 -14.86 24.15 2.19
C ASP A 85 -15.01 24.14 0.67
N LEU A 86 -16.06 23.49 0.18
CA LEU A 86 -16.29 23.28 -1.24
C LEU A 86 -16.54 24.59 -2.00
N LYS A 87 -17.01 25.66 -1.33
CA LYS A 87 -17.22 26.97 -1.96
C LYS A 87 -15.90 27.62 -2.43
N LYS A 88 -14.78 27.22 -1.84
CA LYS A 88 -13.44 27.70 -2.25
C LYS A 88 -12.87 26.91 -3.42
N CYS A 89 -13.43 25.73 -3.71
CA CYS A 89 -12.88 24.79 -4.68
C CYS A 89 -13.79 24.60 -5.91
N ILE A 90 -15.10 24.81 -5.76
CA ILE A 90 -16.10 24.56 -6.79
C ILE A 90 -16.76 25.89 -7.17
N SER A 91 -16.79 26.18 -8.46
CA SER A 91 -17.51 27.31 -9.03
C SER A 91 -18.70 26.82 -9.86
N ASN A 92 -19.73 27.65 -9.96
CA ASN A 92 -20.80 27.44 -10.94
C ASN A 92 -20.65 28.47 -12.06
N GLY A 93 -20.29 27.99 -13.26
CA GLY A 93 -20.26 28.77 -14.48
C GLY A 93 -21.32 28.24 -15.45
N ASP A 94 -22.24 29.09 -15.89
CA ASP A 94 -23.30 28.76 -16.85
C ASP A 94 -24.17 27.53 -16.47
N GLY A 95 -24.37 27.31 -15.17
CA GLY A 95 -25.15 26.18 -14.64
C GLY A 95 -24.35 24.88 -14.52
N LEU A 96 -23.05 24.90 -14.83
CA LEU A 96 -22.14 23.77 -14.70
C LEU A 96 -21.19 23.97 -13.53
N LEU A 97 -20.98 22.91 -12.74
CA LEU A 97 -19.97 22.89 -11.69
C LEU A 97 -18.60 22.66 -12.30
N GLN A 98 -17.62 23.47 -11.89
CA GLN A 98 -16.22 23.42 -12.32
C GLN A 98 -15.31 23.41 -11.10
#